data_AF-A0A7J8FSS4-F1
#
_entry.id   AF-A0A7J8FSS4-F1
#
_cell.length_a   1.000
_cell.length_b   1.000
_cell.length_c   1.000
_cell.angle_alpha   90.00
_cell.angle_beta   90.00
_cell.angle_gamma   90.00
#
_symmetry.space_group_name_H-M   'P 1'
#
loop_
_entity.id
_entity.type
_entity.pdbx_description
1 polymer ?
#
loop_
_entity_poly.entity_id
_entity_poly.type
_entity_poly.pdbx_seq_one_letter_code
_entity_poly.pdbx_strand_id
1 'polypeptide(L)'
;MPLAAQMLEVGAHTRVRDVCEGIAARLQLVSWEGCSLFIKIADKVISQKEADFFFDSLRHVSDWVKKSKPQKEGAPVTLPYQVYFMRKLWLNVAPGKDLRADTILHYHQELPKYLRGFHKCLQEDAVQLAGLIYKAQYDNDQSQLANIPKILRELVPENLMRLMSSEEWKKGILLAYQQHRDKTVQEAKVAFLKWVSRWPTFGSAFFEVKQTSEPSYPDIILIAINRHGVLLIHPKTKELLITYPLTKISSWSSGSTYFHMTLGSLVRGSRLLCETSLGYKMDDLLASYVQHLVGTVDKQQGARAQTLANP
;
A
#
# COMPACT_ATOMS: atom_id res chain seq x y z
N MET A 1 -2.77 18.55 2.77
CA MET A 1 -4.08 18.47 3.45
C MET A 1 -4.22 17.11 4.10
N PRO A 2 -4.46 17.02 5.42
CA PRO A 2 -4.90 15.76 6.01
C PRO A 2 -6.27 15.42 5.41
N LEU A 3 -6.46 14.16 5.02
CA LEU A 3 -7.80 13.64 4.73
C LEU A 3 -8.68 13.93 5.94
N ALA A 4 -9.77 14.67 5.73
CA ALA A 4 -10.66 15.08 6.80
C ALA A 4 -11.17 13.83 7.53
N ALA A 5 -10.97 13.79 8.85
CA ALA A 5 -11.59 12.78 9.70
C ALA A 5 -13.11 12.92 9.59
N GLN A 6 -13.82 11.79 9.51
CA GLN A 6 -15.27 11.78 9.41
C GLN A 6 -15.85 11.00 10.57
N MET A 7 -16.98 11.48 11.07
CA MET A 7 -17.79 10.75 12.04
C MET A 7 -18.74 9.82 11.29
N LEU A 8 -18.80 8.57 11.72
CA LEU A 8 -19.74 7.57 11.22
C LEU A 8 -20.49 6.99 12.43
N GLU A 9 -21.80 6.83 12.28
CA GLU A 9 -22.63 6.16 13.27
C GLU A 9 -22.41 4.65 13.20
N VAL A 10 -22.25 4.01 14.36
CA VAL A 10 -22.06 2.57 14.49
C VAL A 10 -22.89 2.04 15.65
N GLY A 11 -23.54 0.90 15.45
CA GLY A 11 -24.31 0.18 16.47
C GLY A 11 -23.61 -1.10 16.92
N ALA A 12 -24.16 -1.75 17.96
CA ALA A 12 -23.57 -2.97 18.53
C ALA A 12 -23.49 -4.14 17.52
N HIS A 13 -24.39 -4.18 16.53
CA HIS A 13 -24.44 -5.22 15.49
C HIS A 13 -23.73 -4.80 14.19
N THR A 14 -23.14 -3.60 14.13
CA THR A 14 -22.46 -3.11 12.93
C THR A 14 -21.21 -3.94 12.66
N ARG A 15 -21.10 -4.48 11.46
CA ARG A 15 -19.91 -5.19 10.97
C ARG A 15 -18.93 -4.23 10.31
N VAL A 16 -17.68 -4.64 10.20
CA VAL A 16 -16.63 -3.88 9.51
C VAL A 16 -17.03 -3.55 8.07
N ARG A 17 -17.66 -4.49 7.36
CA ARG A 17 -18.18 -4.23 6.00
C ARG A 17 -19.23 -3.12 5.93
N ASP A 18 -20.12 -3.03 6.92
CA ASP A 18 -21.19 -2.01 6.93
C ASP A 18 -20.58 -0.62 7.08
N VAL A 19 -19.53 -0.50 7.91
CA VAL A 19 -18.72 0.72 8.05
C VAL A 19 -18.03 1.06 6.74
N CYS A 20 -17.41 0.09 6.06
CA CYS A 20 -16.78 0.30 4.75
C CYS A 20 -17.79 0.79 3.70
N GLU A 21 -18.97 0.15 3.62
CA GLU A 21 -20.06 0.52 2.71
C GLU A 21 -20.55 1.96 2.99
N GLY A 22 -20.75 2.31 4.27
CA GLY A 22 -21.13 3.67 4.67
C GLY A 22 -20.09 4.73 4.32
N ILE A 23 -18.80 4.43 4.52
CA ILE A 23 -17.70 5.33 4.12
C ILE A 23 -17.65 5.47 2.60
N ALA A 24 -17.78 4.37 1.85
CA ALA A 24 -17.73 4.37 0.40
C ALA A 24 -18.85 5.23 -0.21
N ALA A 25 -20.08 5.08 0.29
CA ALA A 25 -21.23 5.88 -0.11
C ALA A 25 -20.98 7.38 0.18
N ARG A 26 -20.50 7.70 1.38
CA ARG A 26 -20.23 9.09 1.79
C ARG A 26 -19.10 9.75 1.02
N LEU A 27 -18.07 8.99 0.66
CA LEU A 27 -16.96 9.45 -0.18
C LEU A 27 -17.28 9.47 -1.68
N GLN A 28 -18.42 8.89 -2.06
CA GLN A 28 -18.88 8.70 -3.44
C GLN A 28 -17.90 7.85 -4.26
N LEU A 29 -17.38 6.78 -3.66
CA LEU A 29 -16.53 5.81 -4.37
C LEU A 29 -17.40 4.97 -5.30
N VAL A 30 -16.87 4.63 -6.48
CA VAL A 30 -17.51 3.69 -7.42
C VAL A 30 -17.55 2.29 -6.81
N SER A 31 -16.48 1.90 -6.12
CA SER A 31 -16.41 0.64 -5.38
C SER A 31 -15.39 0.74 -4.25
N TRP A 32 -15.70 0.11 -3.11
CA TRP A 32 -14.75 -0.08 -2.02
C TRP A 32 -14.04 -1.44 -2.10
N GLU A 33 -14.23 -2.23 -3.16
CA GLU A 33 -13.56 -3.51 -3.34
C GLU A 33 -12.04 -3.35 -3.19
N GLY A 34 -11.44 -4.18 -2.33
CA GLY A 34 -10.03 -4.12 -1.97
C GLY A 34 -9.68 -3.05 -0.92
N CYS A 35 -10.63 -2.27 -0.43
CA CYS A 35 -10.48 -1.40 0.74
C CYS A 35 -10.85 -2.13 2.03
N SER A 36 -10.31 -1.68 3.15
CA SER A 36 -10.59 -2.24 4.48
C SER A 36 -10.38 -1.17 5.55
N LEU A 37 -10.86 -1.46 6.77
CA LEU A 37 -10.51 -0.70 7.95
C LEU A 37 -9.17 -1.15 8.51
N PHE A 38 -8.44 -0.21 9.07
CA PHE A 38 -7.18 -0.44 9.76
C PHE A 38 -7.21 0.24 11.12
N ILE A 39 -6.82 -0.48 12.17
CA ILE A 39 -6.62 0.07 13.49
C ILE A 39 -5.14 0.39 13.65
N LYS A 40 -4.82 1.68 13.79
CA LYS A 40 -3.52 2.15 14.24
C LYS A 40 -3.54 2.25 15.76
N ILE A 41 -2.75 1.43 16.42
CA ILE A 41 -2.69 1.33 17.89
C ILE A 41 -1.22 1.11 18.30
N ALA A 42 -0.71 1.96 19.18
CA ALA A 42 0.72 2.06 19.45
C ALA A 42 1.54 2.18 18.14
N ASP A 43 2.50 1.28 17.92
CA ASP A 43 3.36 1.18 16.73
C ASP A 43 2.81 0.26 15.64
N LYS A 44 1.63 -0.35 15.85
CA LYS A 44 1.04 -1.33 14.95
C LYS A 44 -0.10 -0.74 14.13
N VAL A 45 -0.26 -1.28 12.92
CA VAL A 45 -1.37 -0.97 12.01
C VAL A 45 -1.92 -2.30 11.51
N ILE A 46 -3.15 -2.63 11.89
CA ILE A 46 -3.73 -3.96 11.73
C ILE A 46 -5.00 -3.85 10.89
N SER A 47 -5.12 -4.61 9.82
CA SER A 47 -6.33 -4.62 8.99
C SER A 47 -7.46 -5.38 9.70
N GLN A 48 -8.70 -5.01 9.41
CA GLN A 48 -9.88 -5.62 10.04
C GLN A 48 -10.56 -6.58 9.06
N LYS A 49 -11.10 -7.68 9.57
CA LYS A 49 -11.86 -8.64 8.77
C LYS A 49 -13.25 -8.09 8.50
N GLU A 50 -13.67 -8.13 7.25
CA GLU A 50 -14.94 -7.55 6.81
C GLU A 50 -16.18 -8.15 7.50
N ALA A 51 -16.12 -9.44 7.84
CA ALA A 51 -17.21 -10.17 8.46
C ALA A 51 -17.34 -9.93 9.98
N ASP A 52 -16.28 -9.43 10.64
CA ASP A 52 -16.26 -9.27 12.09
C ASP A 52 -17.14 -8.08 12.51
N PHE A 53 -17.74 -8.17 13.71
CA PHE A 53 -18.40 -7.02 14.33
C PHE A 53 -17.37 -5.93 14.65
N PHE A 54 -17.71 -4.68 14.38
CA PHE A 54 -16.78 -3.55 14.48
C PHE A 54 -16.19 -3.43 15.89
N PHE A 55 -17.02 -3.47 16.93
CA PHE A 55 -16.57 -3.36 18.32
C PHE A 55 -15.78 -4.59 18.81
N ASP A 56 -16.13 -5.80 18.36
CA ASP A 56 -15.36 -7.01 18.67
C ASP A 56 -13.96 -6.93 18.05
N SER A 57 -13.87 -6.46 16.80
CA SER A 57 -12.62 -6.27 16.08
C SER A 57 -11.71 -5.26 16.79
N LEU A 58 -12.27 -4.13 17.25
CA LEU A 58 -11.56 -3.14 18.08
C LEU A 58 -11.02 -3.75 19.37
N ARG A 59 -11.84 -4.54 20.06
CA ARG A 59 -11.47 -5.17 21.34
C ARG A 59 -10.40 -6.23 21.16
N HIS A 60 -10.55 -7.12 20.19
CA HIS A 60 -9.59 -8.18 19.89
C HIS A 60 -8.21 -7.60 19.56
N VAL A 61 -8.15 -6.55 18.73
CA VAL A 61 -6.89 -5.87 18.41
C VAL A 61 -6.26 -5.24 19.66
N SER A 62 -7.05 -4.55 20.50
CA SER A 62 -6.55 -3.96 21.74
C SER A 62 -5.94 -5.02 22.67
N ASP A 63 -6.64 -6.14 22.87
CA ASP A 63 -6.21 -7.21 23.76
C ASP A 63 -4.98 -7.95 23.21
N TRP A 64 -4.90 -8.16 21.89
CA TRP A 64 -3.72 -8.72 21.23
C TRP A 64 -2.49 -7.83 21.41
N VAL A 65 -2.63 -6.51 21.22
CA VAL A 65 -1.53 -5.56 21.43
C VAL A 65 -1.07 -5.54 22.88
N LYS A 66 -2.00 -5.58 23.85
CA LYS A 66 -1.66 -5.65 25.28
C LYS A 66 -0.87 -6.91 25.62
N LYS A 67 -1.29 -8.07 25.11
CA LYS A 67 -0.57 -9.36 25.32
C LYS A 67 0.83 -9.36 24.68
N SER A 68 1.04 -8.61 23.60
CA SER A 68 2.34 -8.52 22.93
C SER A 68 3.35 -7.59 23.63
N LYS A 69 2.92 -6.80 24.62
CA LYS A 69 3.80 -5.90 25.37
C LYS A 69 4.21 -6.53 26.71
N PRO A 70 5.46 -6.31 27.20
CA PRO A 70 5.85 -6.71 28.53
C PRO A 70 4.94 -6.05 29.57
N GLN A 71 4.37 -6.83 30.48
CA GLN A 71 3.44 -6.37 31.50
C GLN A 71 4.16 -5.40 32.46
N LYS A 72 3.84 -4.10 32.39
CA LYS A 72 4.10 -3.19 33.51
C LYS A 72 2.94 -3.35 34.49
N GLU A 73 3.24 -3.72 35.72
CA GLU A 73 2.26 -3.71 36.82
C GLU A 73 1.72 -2.28 37.01
N GLY A 74 0.39 -2.14 37.02
CA GLY A 74 -0.29 -0.88 37.33
C GLY A 74 -1.31 -0.41 36.28
N ALA A 75 -2.58 -0.36 36.71
CA ALA A 75 -3.78 0.19 36.08
C ALA A 75 -4.18 -0.32 34.65
N PRO A 76 -5.48 -0.58 34.40
CA PRO A 76 -5.96 -0.88 33.05
C PRO A 76 -5.82 0.36 32.15
N VAL A 77 -4.72 0.45 31.40
CA VAL A 77 -4.54 1.52 30.42
C VAL A 77 -5.33 1.16 29.15
N THR A 78 -6.40 1.92 28.88
CA THR A 78 -7.00 1.98 27.55
C THR A 78 -5.97 2.52 26.58
N LEU A 79 -5.59 1.71 25.59
CA LEU A 79 -4.64 2.13 24.56
C LEU A 79 -5.36 3.04 23.56
N PRO A 80 -4.86 4.25 23.29
CA PRO A 80 -5.43 5.11 22.26
C PRO A 80 -5.25 4.43 20.89
N TYR A 81 -6.28 4.51 20.06
CA TYR A 81 -6.26 3.98 18.70
C TYR A 81 -6.93 4.95 17.73
N GLN A 82 -6.58 4.82 16.45
CA GLN A 82 -7.20 5.52 15.33
C GLN A 82 -7.66 4.50 14.30
N VAL A 83 -8.85 4.69 13.75
CA VAL A 83 -9.39 3.85 12.68
C VAL A 83 -9.20 4.56 11.35
N TYR A 84 -8.62 3.86 10.37
CA TYR A 84 -8.36 4.36 9.03
C TYR A 84 -9.11 3.51 8.01
N PHE A 85 -9.69 4.14 7.00
CA PHE A 85 -10.20 3.47 5.81
C PHE A 85 -9.20 3.65 4.67
N MET A 86 -8.66 2.55 4.14
CA MET A 86 -7.60 2.57 3.13
C MET A 86 -7.72 1.40 2.16
N ARG A 87 -7.12 1.53 0.97
CA ARG A 87 -6.96 0.40 0.05
C ARG A 87 -5.93 -0.60 0.59
N LYS A 88 -6.36 -1.85 0.78
CA LYS A 88 -5.54 -3.01 1.16
C LYS A 88 -5.04 -3.78 -0.06
N LEU A 89 -5.96 -4.16 -0.95
CA LEU A 89 -5.69 -4.94 -2.16
C LEU A 89 -5.77 -4.05 -3.40
N TRP A 90 -4.72 -4.08 -4.23
CA TRP A 90 -4.57 -3.24 -5.42
C TRP A 90 -4.85 -4.02 -6.70
N LEU A 91 -6.08 -4.52 -6.79
CA LEU A 91 -6.56 -5.38 -7.87
C LEU A 91 -7.37 -4.55 -8.86
N ASN A 92 -7.08 -4.70 -10.16
CA ASN A 92 -7.79 -4.02 -11.26
C ASN A 92 -7.91 -2.48 -11.11
N VAL A 93 -6.97 -1.86 -10.38
CA VAL A 93 -6.95 -0.41 -10.18
C VAL A 93 -6.48 0.27 -11.46
N ALA A 94 -7.38 1.01 -12.10
CA ALA A 94 -7.12 1.79 -13.31
C ALA A 94 -7.32 3.29 -13.02
N PRO A 95 -6.23 4.07 -12.86
CA PRO A 95 -6.35 5.50 -12.57
C PRO A 95 -7.19 6.25 -13.62
N GLY A 96 -8.15 7.03 -13.15
CA GLY A 96 -9.18 7.72 -13.92
C GLY A 96 -10.55 7.04 -13.92
N LYS A 97 -10.63 5.75 -13.55
CA LYS A 97 -11.90 5.01 -13.49
C LYS A 97 -12.77 5.41 -12.29
N ASP A 98 -12.13 5.70 -11.15
CA ASP A 98 -12.78 6.19 -9.93
C ASP A 98 -11.99 7.40 -9.41
N LEU A 99 -12.37 8.60 -9.88
CA LEU A 99 -11.69 9.85 -9.54
C LEU A 99 -11.72 10.14 -8.03
N ARG A 100 -12.77 9.69 -7.32
CA ARG A 100 -12.89 9.89 -5.87
C ARG A 100 -11.88 8.99 -5.15
N ALA A 101 -11.81 7.71 -5.50
CA ALA A 101 -10.81 6.80 -4.94
C ALA A 101 -9.38 7.27 -5.27
N ASP A 102 -9.12 7.73 -6.49
CA ASP A 102 -7.80 8.22 -6.90
C ASP A 102 -7.32 9.41 -6.06
N THR A 103 -8.19 10.40 -5.86
CA THR A 103 -7.82 11.68 -5.25
C THR A 103 -7.83 11.66 -3.71
N ILE A 104 -8.58 10.73 -3.12
CA ILE A 104 -8.77 10.58 -1.67
C ILE A 104 -7.88 9.46 -1.12
N LEU A 105 -7.73 8.34 -1.83
CA LEU A 105 -7.01 7.17 -1.35
C LEU A 105 -5.73 6.94 -2.14
N HIS A 106 -5.83 6.66 -3.45
CA HIS A 106 -4.73 6.06 -4.19
C HIS A 106 -3.49 6.97 -4.23
N TYR A 107 -3.68 8.24 -4.58
CA TYR A 107 -2.59 9.21 -4.62
C TYR A 107 -1.88 9.32 -3.28
N HIS A 108 -2.64 9.46 -2.19
CA HIS A 108 -2.10 9.64 -0.84
C HIS A 108 -1.47 8.37 -0.26
N GLN A 109 -1.85 7.19 -0.76
CA GLN A 109 -1.22 5.92 -0.39
C GLN A 109 0.05 5.63 -1.20
N GLU A 110 0.10 5.99 -2.49
CA GLU A 110 1.26 5.72 -3.35
C GLU A 110 2.36 6.78 -3.24
N LEU A 111 2.01 8.06 -3.06
CA LEU A 111 2.97 9.15 -2.92
C LEU A 111 4.06 8.89 -1.86
N PRO A 112 3.75 8.53 -0.59
CA PRO A 112 4.80 8.26 0.39
C PRO A 112 5.68 7.05 0.04
N LYS A 113 5.16 6.06 -0.70
CA LYS A 113 5.95 4.91 -1.17
C LYS A 113 6.92 5.32 -2.26
N TYR A 114 6.46 6.17 -3.18
CA TYR A 114 7.30 6.84 -4.17
C TYR A 114 8.41 7.68 -3.52
N LEU A 115 8.06 8.54 -2.56
CA LEU A 115 9.03 9.42 -1.89
C LEU A 115 10.05 8.64 -1.04
N ARG A 116 9.70 7.46 -0.52
CA ARG A 116 10.67 6.55 0.10
C ARG A 116 11.61 5.85 -0.88
N GLY A 117 11.38 6.00 -2.18
CA GLY A 117 12.26 5.43 -3.19
C GLY A 117 12.09 3.93 -3.37
N PHE A 118 10.93 3.35 -3.05
CA PHE A 118 10.74 1.90 -3.20
C PHE A 118 10.65 1.41 -4.65
N HIS A 119 10.60 2.33 -5.62
CA HIS A 119 10.47 2.03 -7.04
C HIS A 119 11.76 2.32 -7.79
N LYS A 120 12.03 1.55 -8.85
CA LYS A 120 13.06 1.90 -9.84
C LYS A 120 12.52 3.08 -10.67
N CYS A 121 13.01 4.28 -10.37
CA CYS A 121 12.61 5.52 -11.00
C CYS A 121 13.83 6.18 -11.65
N LEU A 122 13.71 6.59 -12.91
CA LEU A 122 14.74 7.37 -13.57
C LEU A 122 14.75 8.80 -13.01
N GLN A 123 15.89 9.46 -13.10
CA GLN A 123 16.05 10.84 -12.67
C GLN A 123 15.11 11.79 -13.43
N GLU A 124 14.97 11.58 -14.74
CA GLU A 124 14.07 12.35 -15.61
C GLU A 124 12.59 12.17 -15.22
N ASP A 125 12.19 10.93 -14.94
CA ASP A 125 10.84 10.62 -14.43
C ASP A 125 10.58 11.35 -13.10
N ALA A 126 11.58 11.37 -12.22
CA ALA A 126 11.45 12.02 -10.91
C ALA A 126 11.23 13.53 -11.03
N VAL A 127 11.85 14.20 -12.01
CA VAL A 127 11.60 15.62 -12.30
C VAL A 127 10.14 15.84 -12.74
N GLN A 128 9.64 15.01 -13.66
CA GLN A 128 8.26 15.11 -14.15
C GLN A 128 7.23 14.84 -13.04
N LEU A 129 7.43 13.77 -12.28
CA LEU A 129 6.58 13.42 -11.14
C LEU A 129 6.60 14.50 -10.06
N ALA A 130 7.77 15.10 -9.77
CA ALA A 130 7.87 16.20 -8.82
C ALA A 130 7.07 17.44 -9.27
N GLY A 131 7.02 17.75 -10.56
CA GLY A 131 6.14 18.78 -11.11
C GLY A 131 4.65 18.49 -10.87
N LEU A 132 4.22 17.24 -11.08
CA LEU A 132 2.86 16.78 -10.78
C LEU A 132 2.53 16.83 -9.28
N ILE A 133 3.46 16.41 -8.43
CA ILE A 133 3.30 16.43 -6.97
C ILE A 133 3.18 17.88 -6.49
N TYR A 134 4.04 18.78 -6.98
CA TYR A 134 3.96 20.20 -6.67
C TYR A 134 2.59 20.77 -7.05
N LYS A 135 2.13 20.52 -8.29
CA LYS A 135 0.81 20.94 -8.75
C LYS A 135 -0.32 20.37 -7.89
N ALA A 136 -0.22 19.10 -7.47
CA ALA A 136 -1.21 18.46 -6.62
C ALA A 136 -1.23 18.99 -5.16
N GLN A 137 -0.12 19.57 -4.69
CA GLN A 137 0.03 20.07 -3.32
C GLN A 137 -0.25 21.57 -3.19
N TYR A 138 0.20 22.37 -4.16
CA TYR A 138 0.19 23.83 -4.11
C TYR A 138 -0.70 24.47 -5.19
N ASP A 139 -1.28 23.67 -6.09
CA ASP A 139 -2.07 24.17 -7.21
C ASP A 139 -1.32 25.23 -8.03
N ASN A 140 -1.84 26.46 -8.12
CA ASN A 140 -1.24 27.58 -8.82
C ASN A 140 -0.43 28.51 -7.91
N ASP A 141 -0.25 28.17 -6.63
CA ASP A 141 0.56 28.97 -5.70
C ASP A 141 2.04 28.88 -6.07
N GLN A 142 2.55 29.95 -6.68
CA GLN A 142 3.94 30.07 -7.09
C GLN A 142 4.88 30.48 -5.95
N SER A 143 4.36 30.88 -4.79
CA SER A 143 5.18 31.36 -3.66
C SER A 143 6.15 30.29 -3.14
N GLN A 144 5.77 29.01 -3.28
CA GLN A 144 6.59 27.89 -2.83
C GLN A 144 7.68 27.48 -3.84
N LEU A 145 7.67 28.00 -5.07
CA LEU A 145 8.66 27.65 -6.09
C LEU A 145 10.08 28.07 -5.66
N ALA A 146 10.20 29.23 -5.00
CA ALA A 146 11.46 29.69 -4.43
C ALA A 146 11.96 28.77 -3.29
N ASN A 147 11.03 28.09 -2.60
CA ASN A 147 11.30 27.22 -1.47
C ASN A 147 11.49 25.74 -1.86
N ILE A 148 11.47 25.37 -3.15
CA ILE A 148 11.67 23.98 -3.61
C ILE A 148 12.87 23.29 -2.92
N PRO A 149 14.05 23.92 -2.75
CA PRO A 149 15.17 23.31 -2.03
C PRO A 149 14.83 22.85 -0.60
N LYS A 150 13.93 23.57 0.10
CA LYS A 150 13.51 23.25 1.48
C LYS A 150 12.44 22.15 1.54
N ILE A 151 11.61 22.05 0.50
CA ILE A 151 10.52 21.06 0.39
C ILE A 151 10.88 19.87 -0.50
N LEU A 152 12.14 19.75 -0.93
CA LEU A 152 12.56 18.75 -1.91
C LEU A 152 12.21 17.30 -1.49
N ARG A 153 12.29 17.01 -0.20
CA ARG A 153 11.90 15.71 0.40
C ARG A 153 10.41 15.35 0.25
N GLU A 154 9.57 16.34 -0.05
CA GLU A 154 8.13 16.16 -0.29
C GLU A 154 7.83 15.92 -1.78
N LEU A 155 8.82 16.15 -2.67
CA LEU A 155 8.65 16.11 -4.12
C LEU A 155 9.48 15.00 -4.80
N VAL A 156 10.67 14.70 -4.27
CA VAL A 156 11.66 13.82 -4.89
C VAL A 156 11.96 12.62 -3.99
N PRO A 157 12.09 11.40 -4.55
CA PRO A 157 12.48 10.22 -3.78
C PRO A 157 13.81 10.38 -3.06
N GLU A 158 13.87 9.96 -1.81
CA GLU A 158 15.04 10.11 -0.93
C GLU A 158 16.35 9.60 -1.55
N ASN A 159 16.28 8.47 -2.28
CA ASN A 159 17.44 7.87 -2.92
C ASN A 159 17.94 8.63 -4.18
N LEU A 160 17.14 9.53 -4.74
CA LEU A 160 17.48 10.31 -5.94
C LEU A 160 17.90 11.75 -5.61
N MET A 161 17.58 12.25 -4.42
CA MET A 161 17.83 13.65 -4.04
C MET A 161 19.29 14.08 -4.23
N ARG A 162 20.25 13.16 -4.02
CA ARG A 162 21.70 13.44 -4.13
C ARG A 162 22.26 13.37 -5.56
N LEU A 163 21.44 13.04 -6.56
CA LEU A 163 21.89 12.92 -7.95
C LEU A 163 22.02 14.27 -8.67
N MET A 164 21.45 15.34 -8.13
CA MET A 164 21.54 16.72 -8.64
C MET A 164 21.69 17.67 -7.47
N SER A 165 22.23 18.86 -7.73
CA SER A 165 22.18 19.95 -6.76
C SER A 165 20.73 20.43 -6.55
N SER A 166 20.46 21.07 -5.41
CA SER A 166 19.14 21.60 -5.08
C SER A 166 18.62 22.61 -6.11
N GLU A 167 19.50 23.41 -6.71
CA GLU A 167 19.11 24.40 -7.73
C GLU A 167 18.80 23.74 -9.08
N GLU A 168 19.51 22.66 -9.45
CA GLU A 168 19.19 21.89 -10.65
C GLU A 168 17.84 21.19 -10.51
N TRP A 169 17.56 20.58 -9.35
CA TRP A 169 16.23 20.03 -9.03
C TRP A 169 15.15 21.10 -9.15
N LYS A 170 15.34 22.26 -8.50
CA LYS A 170 14.41 23.39 -8.57
C LYS A 170 14.14 23.83 -10.00
N LYS A 171 15.18 23.99 -10.82
CA LYS A 171 15.04 24.37 -12.24
C LYS A 171 14.24 23.33 -13.02
N GLY A 172 14.56 22.05 -12.86
CA GLY A 172 13.85 20.96 -13.53
C GLY A 172 12.37 20.88 -13.13
N ILE A 173 12.10 20.93 -11.81
CA ILE A 173 10.75 20.87 -11.26
C ILE A 173 9.91 22.07 -11.72
N LEU A 174 10.49 23.27 -11.77
CA LEU A 174 9.81 24.47 -12.27
C LEU A 174 9.34 24.28 -13.72
N LEU A 175 10.22 23.76 -14.58
CA LEU A 175 9.89 23.51 -15.99
C LEU A 175 8.81 22.43 -16.12
N ALA A 176 8.90 21.34 -15.36
CA ALA A 176 7.88 20.29 -15.34
C ALA A 176 6.52 20.82 -14.86
N TYR A 177 6.51 21.61 -13.77
CA TYR A 177 5.30 22.25 -13.25
C TYR A 177 4.62 23.15 -14.30
N GLN A 178 5.40 23.93 -15.06
CA GLN A 178 4.85 24.79 -16.12
C GLN A 178 4.05 23.99 -17.17
N GLN A 179 4.46 22.76 -17.50
CA GLN A 179 3.72 21.87 -18.40
C GLN A 179 2.38 21.37 -17.82
N HIS A 180 2.13 21.62 -16.54
CA HIS A 180 0.97 21.15 -15.79
C HIS A 180 0.16 22.28 -15.18
N ARG A 181 0.50 23.54 -15.49
CA ARG A 181 -0.15 24.74 -14.96
C ARG A 181 -1.68 24.72 -15.18
N ASP A 182 -2.10 24.32 -16.38
CA ASP A 182 -3.52 24.33 -16.77
C ASP A 182 -4.31 23.11 -16.25
N LYS A 183 -3.64 22.13 -15.62
CA LYS A 183 -4.32 21.01 -14.96
C LYS A 183 -4.97 21.47 -13.66
N THR A 184 -6.00 20.78 -13.23
CA THR A 184 -6.51 20.86 -11.85
C THR A 184 -5.65 20.01 -10.90
N VAL A 185 -5.81 20.22 -9.59
CA VAL A 185 -5.20 19.35 -8.56
C VAL A 185 -5.58 17.89 -8.76
N GLN A 186 -6.83 17.62 -9.10
CA GLN A 186 -7.35 16.26 -9.33
C GLN A 186 -6.69 15.63 -10.55
N GLU A 187 -6.59 16.35 -11.66
CA GLU A 187 -5.92 15.87 -12.87
C GLU A 187 -4.43 15.61 -12.64
N ALA A 188 -3.75 16.45 -11.85
CA ALA A 188 -2.35 16.22 -11.48
C ALA A 188 -2.17 14.93 -10.67
N LYS A 189 -3.04 14.67 -9.69
CA LYS A 189 -3.04 13.42 -8.91
C LYS A 189 -3.29 12.19 -9.79
N VAL A 190 -4.26 12.27 -10.70
CA VAL A 190 -4.57 11.17 -11.63
C VAL A 190 -3.43 10.96 -12.62
N ALA A 191 -2.82 12.02 -13.14
CA ALA A 191 -1.66 11.93 -14.03
C ALA A 191 -0.46 11.29 -13.33
N PHE A 192 -0.19 11.64 -12.08
CA PHE A 192 0.82 10.96 -11.24
C PHE A 192 0.53 9.46 -11.16
N LEU A 193 -0.71 9.09 -10.80
CA LEU A 193 -1.12 7.69 -10.69
C LEU A 193 -1.01 6.94 -12.03
N LYS A 194 -1.44 7.54 -13.15
CA LYS A 194 -1.30 6.95 -14.49
C LYS A 194 0.16 6.69 -14.87
N TRP A 195 1.08 7.53 -14.40
CA TRP A 195 2.52 7.32 -14.61
C TRP A 195 3.02 6.12 -13.79
N VAL A 196 2.85 6.16 -12.47
CA VAL A 196 3.40 5.14 -11.56
C VAL A 196 2.70 3.78 -11.70
N SER A 197 1.45 3.74 -12.17
CA SER A 197 0.69 2.50 -12.37
C SER A 197 1.28 1.54 -13.41
N ARG A 198 2.21 2.03 -14.24
CA ARG A 198 2.97 1.24 -15.22
C ARG A 198 4.07 0.41 -14.58
N TRP A 199 4.49 0.75 -13.36
CA TRP A 199 5.56 0.05 -12.67
C TRP A 199 5.07 -1.28 -12.09
N PRO A 200 5.90 -2.34 -12.12
CA PRO A 200 5.55 -3.64 -11.55
C PRO A 200 5.33 -3.60 -10.03
N THR A 201 5.83 -2.54 -9.37
CA THR A 201 5.76 -2.32 -7.93
C THR A 201 4.63 -1.36 -7.51
N PHE A 202 3.80 -0.88 -8.44
CA PHE A 202 2.62 -0.08 -8.10
C PHE A 202 1.63 -0.85 -7.22
N GLY A 203 1.04 -0.16 -6.23
CA GLY A 203 0.03 -0.76 -5.36
C GLY A 203 0.58 -1.86 -4.46
N SER A 204 1.87 -1.78 -4.10
CA SER A 204 2.50 -2.78 -3.23
C SER A 204 2.49 -2.36 -1.77
N ALA A 205 2.50 -3.34 -0.87
CA ALA A 205 3.05 -3.15 0.47
C ALA A 205 4.53 -3.54 0.45
N PHE A 206 5.38 -2.72 1.06
CA PHE A 206 6.83 -2.90 1.06
C PHE A 206 7.35 -3.27 2.45
N PHE A 207 8.33 -4.18 2.48
CA PHE A 207 8.94 -4.70 3.71
C PHE A 207 10.44 -4.80 3.50
N GLU A 208 11.22 -4.01 4.24
CA GLU A 208 12.67 -4.24 4.33
C GLU A 208 12.91 -5.37 5.32
N VAL A 209 13.61 -6.41 4.88
CA VAL A 209 13.83 -7.63 5.66
C VAL A 209 15.26 -8.12 5.47
N LYS A 210 15.75 -8.91 6.43
CA LYS A 210 17.00 -9.63 6.28
C LYS A 210 16.72 -11.07 5.86
N GLN A 211 17.16 -11.48 4.68
CA GLN A 211 16.95 -12.82 4.14
C GLN A 211 18.14 -13.73 4.46
N THR A 212 17.89 -15.04 4.59
CA THR A 212 18.93 -16.05 4.87
C THR A 212 18.84 -17.27 3.94
N SER A 213 18.14 -17.14 2.82
CA SER A 213 17.78 -18.29 1.97
C SER A 213 18.50 -18.33 0.63
N GLU A 214 18.86 -17.18 0.07
CA GLU A 214 19.49 -17.08 -1.25
C GLU A 214 20.85 -16.37 -1.12
N PRO A 215 21.97 -17.11 -1.07
CA PRO A 215 23.31 -16.54 -0.91
C PRO A 215 23.72 -15.60 -2.04
N SER A 216 23.11 -15.72 -3.23
CA SER A 216 23.39 -14.82 -4.35
C SER A 216 22.77 -13.43 -4.21
N TYR A 217 21.80 -13.26 -3.29
CA TYR A 217 21.15 -11.99 -3.00
C TYR A 217 21.79 -11.28 -1.80
N PRO A 218 21.67 -9.94 -1.71
CA PRO A 218 22.09 -9.22 -0.51
C PRO A 218 21.38 -9.73 0.76
N ASP A 219 22.03 -9.62 1.91
CA ASP A 219 21.43 -9.98 3.20
C ASP A 219 20.15 -9.18 3.47
N ILE A 220 20.18 -7.88 3.18
CA ILE A 220 19.01 -7.00 3.30
C ILE A 220 18.36 -6.86 1.94
N ILE A 221 17.07 -7.16 1.84
CA ILE A 221 16.28 -7.02 0.63
C ILE A 221 15.00 -6.24 0.90
N LEU A 222 14.45 -5.66 -0.16
CA LEU A 222 13.12 -5.05 -0.13
C LEU A 222 12.13 -6.05 -0.74
N ILE A 223 11.14 -6.49 0.04
CA ILE A 223 10.03 -7.30 -0.44
C ILE A 223 8.86 -6.38 -0.77
N ALA A 224 8.23 -6.60 -1.92
CA ALA A 224 6.95 -5.99 -2.28
C ALA A 224 5.88 -7.07 -2.47
N ILE A 225 4.72 -6.90 -1.84
CA ILE A 225 3.56 -7.79 -2.00
C ILE A 225 2.45 -7.02 -2.72
N ASN A 226 2.05 -7.51 -3.89
CA ASN A 226 1.01 -6.89 -4.72
C ASN A 226 0.25 -7.92 -5.57
N ARG A 227 -0.56 -7.45 -6.53
CA ARG A 227 -1.34 -8.28 -7.46
C ARG A 227 -0.53 -9.32 -8.26
N HIS A 228 0.78 -9.12 -8.43
CA HIS A 228 1.67 -10.03 -9.13
C HIS A 228 2.25 -11.12 -8.21
N GLY A 229 2.12 -10.98 -6.88
CA GLY A 229 2.64 -11.90 -5.87
C GLY A 229 3.68 -11.25 -4.96
N VAL A 230 4.74 -12.00 -4.64
CA VAL A 230 5.85 -11.54 -3.79
C VAL A 230 7.06 -11.22 -4.66
N LEU A 231 7.47 -9.96 -4.68
CA LEU A 231 8.60 -9.46 -5.45
C LEU A 231 9.78 -9.21 -4.52
N LEU A 232 10.96 -9.71 -4.88
CA LEU A 232 12.21 -9.42 -4.18
C LEU A 232 12.97 -8.36 -4.97
N ILE A 233 13.37 -7.29 -4.29
CA ILE A 233 13.93 -6.10 -4.90
C ILE A 233 15.27 -5.78 -4.23
N HIS A 234 16.28 -5.51 -5.04
CA HIS A 234 17.59 -5.08 -4.56
C HIS A 234 17.48 -3.69 -3.90
N PRO A 235 17.86 -3.50 -2.62
CA PRO A 235 17.54 -2.29 -1.87
C PRO A 235 18.29 -1.05 -2.37
N LYS A 236 19.45 -1.17 -3.02
CA LYS A 236 20.17 -0.03 -3.62
C LYS A 236 19.70 0.29 -5.05
N THR A 237 19.92 -0.63 -5.99
CA THR A 237 19.62 -0.47 -7.43
C THR A 237 18.12 -0.46 -7.76
N LYS A 238 17.26 -0.90 -6.82
CA LYS A 238 15.81 -1.09 -7.01
C LYS A 238 15.45 -2.07 -8.11
N GLU A 239 16.39 -2.92 -8.51
CA GLU A 239 16.15 -3.95 -9.51
C GLU A 239 15.34 -5.10 -8.94
N LEU A 240 14.41 -5.60 -9.76
CA LEU A 240 13.62 -6.76 -9.45
C LEU A 240 14.50 -8.00 -9.57
N LEU A 241 14.80 -8.64 -8.44
CA LEU A 241 15.59 -9.87 -8.37
C LEU A 241 14.80 -11.07 -8.84
N ILE A 242 13.56 -11.21 -8.32
CA ILE A 242 12.64 -12.28 -8.70
C ILE A 242 11.20 -11.92 -8.33
N THR A 243 10.23 -12.49 -9.06
CA THR A 243 8.82 -12.45 -8.71
C THR A 243 8.33 -13.87 -8.45
N TYR A 244 7.66 -14.05 -7.32
CA TYR A 244 6.95 -15.27 -6.94
C TYR A 244 5.44 -15.05 -7.09
N PRO A 245 4.82 -15.54 -8.19
CA PRO A 245 3.38 -15.45 -8.38
C PRO A 245 2.62 -16.16 -7.26
N LEU A 246 1.45 -15.62 -6.88
CA LEU A 246 0.60 -16.21 -5.83
C LEU A 246 0.29 -17.69 -6.11
N THR A 247 0.11 -18.06 -7.38
CA THR A 247 -0.17 -19.45 -7.82
C THR A 247 0.98 -20.43 -7.61
N LYS A 248 2.21 -19.94 -7.38
CA LYS A 248 3.39 -20.78 -7.13
C LYS A 248 3.72 -20.91 -5.64
N ILE A 249 3.06 -20.13 -4.77
CA ILE A 249 3.26 -20.17 -3.32
C ILE A 249 2.45 -21.34 -2.77
N SER A 250 3.12 -22.33 -2.15
CA SER A 250 2.45 -23.51 -1.59
C SER A 250 2.08 -23.32 -0.12
N SER A 251 2.90 -22.63 0.66
CA SER A 251 2.61 -22.28 2.05
C SER A 251 3.45 -21.10 2.52
N TRP A 252 2.99 -20.46 3.59
CA TRP A 252 3.77 -19.47 4.33
C TRP A 252 3.46 -19.56 5.82
N SER A 253 4.34 -19.02 6.65
CA SER A 253 4.15 -18.87 8.09
C SER A 253 4.87 -17.62 8.57
N SER A 254 4.41 -17.08 9.70
CA SER A 254 5.06 -15.94 10.34
C SER A 254 5.14 -16.10 11.84
N GLY A 255 6.17 -15.50 12.42
CA GLY A 255 6.32 -15.32 13.87
C GLY A 255 6.51 -13.84 14.22
N SER A 256 6.81 -13.55 15.47
CA SER A 256 7.12 -12.18 15.92
C SER A 256 8.43 -11.63 15.35
N THR A 257 9.32 -12.50 14.89
CA THR A 257 10.67 -12.15 14.40
C THR A 257 10.99 -12.68 13.00
N TYR A 258 10.07 -13.40 12.36
CA TYR A 258 10.34 -13.99 11.05
C TYR A 258 9.10 -14.07 10.16
N PHE A 259 9.36 -14.21 8.87
CA PHE A 259 8.41 -14.61 7.84
C PHE A 259 9.06 -15.71 6.98
N HIS A 260 8.33 -16.78 6.71
CA HIS A 260 8.80 -17.91 5.92
C HIS A 260 7.78 -18.25 4.83
N MET A 261 8.26 -18.56 3.63
CA MET A 261 7.44 -18.91 2.46
C MET A 261 8.07 -20.07 1.69
N THR A 262 7.26 -21.02 1.26
CA THR A 262 7.67 -22.15 0.41
C THR A 262 7.00 -22.03 -0.95
N LEU A 263 7.77 -22.35 -2.00
CA LEU A 263 7.35 -22.26 -3.41
C LEU A 263 7.35 -23.64 -4.03
N GLY A 264 6.36 -24.00 -4.83
CA GLY A 264 6.29 -25.30 -5.49
C GLY A 264 6.05 -26.48 -4.53
N SER A 265 6.40 -27.71 -4.97
CA SER A 265 6.18 -28.94 -4.18
C SER A 265 7.30 -29.18 -3.16
N LEU A 266 6.99 -29.91 -2.09
CA LEU A 266 7.89 -30.21 -0.96
C LEU A 266 9.26 -30.81 -1.36
N VAL A 267 9.40 -31.37 -2.56
CA VAL A 267 10.59 -32.12 -3.01
C VAL A 267 11.54 -31.28 -3.89
N ARG A 268 11.05 -30.23 -4.58
CA ARG A 268 11.82 -29.38 -5.51
C ARG A 268 11.53 -27.88 -5.37
N GLY A 269 10.98 -27.50 -4.23
CA GLY A 269 10.56 -26.13 -3.95
C GLY A 269 11.70 -25.24 -3.44
N SER A 270 11.69 -23.97 -3.84
CA SER A 270 12.53 -22.96 -3.21
C SER A 270 11.87 -22.44 -1.91
N ARG A 271 12.68 -21.97 -0.98
CA ARG A 271 12.25 -21.42 0.30
C ARG A 271 12.74 -19.99 0.43
N LEU A 272 11.94 -19.15 1.08
CA LEU A 272 12.31 -17.80 1.47
C LEU A 272 12.08 -17.66 2.97
N LEU A 273 13.15 -17.42 3.71
CA LEU A 273 13.17 -17.13 5.14
C LEU A 273 13.71 -15.72 5.34
N CYS A 274 12.97 -14.93 6.10
CA CYS A 274 13.29 -13.54 6.37
C CYS A 274 13.15 -13.24 7.86
N GLU A 275 14.12 -12.55 8.44
CA GLU A 275 14.02 -11.92 9.75
C GLU A 275 13.23 -10.60 9.59
N THR A 276 12.10 -10.48 10.30
CA THR A 276 11.25 -9.28 10.29
C THR A 276 10.27 -9.26 11.46
N SER A 277 9.96 -8.08 11.99
CA SER A 277 8.89 -7.86 12.98
C SER A 277 7.51 -7.65 12.34
N LEU A 278 7.44 -7.62 11.01
CA LEU A 278 6.24 -7.35 10.22
C LEU A 278 5.62 -8.61 9.60
N GLY A 279 6.06 -9.79 10.02
CA GLY A 279 5.57 -11.08 9.51
C GLY A 279 4.03 -11.20 9.53
N TYR A 280 3.39 -10.72 10.61
CA TYR A 280 1.93 -10.70 10.72
C TYR A 280 1.21 -9.88 9.62
N LYS A 281 1.84 -8.80 9.12
CA LYS A 281 1.28 -7.99 8.01
C LYS A 281 1.46 -8.68 6.67
N MET A 282 2.62 -9.33 6.48
CA MET A 282 2.91 -10.09 5.26
C MET A 282 1.95 -11.28 5.14
N ASP A 283 1.74 -12.01 6.23
CA ASP A 283 0.78 -13.10 6.37
C ASP A 283 -0.66 -12.66 6.05
N ASP A 284 -1.16 -11.62 6.74
CA ASP A 284 -2.50 -11.06 6.50
C ASP A 284 -2.71 -10.65 5.04
N LEU A 285 -1.70 -10.00 4.44
CA LEU A 285 -1.81 -9.51 3.07
C LEU A 285 -1.80 -10.65 2.05
N LEU A 286 -0.94 -11.66 2.21
CA LEU A 286 -0.91 -12.85 1.35
C LEU A 286 -2.20 -13.65 1.46
N ALA A 287 -2.67 -13.90 2.68
CA ALA A 287 -3.95 -14.57 2.92
C ALA A 287 -5.10 -13.84 2.22
N SER A 288 -5.12 -12.51 2.30
CA SER A 288 -6.15 -11.69 1.65
C SER A 288 -6.08 -11.73 0.12
N TYR A 289 -4.89 -11.66 -0.47
CA TYR A 289 -4.72 -11.78 -1.91
C TYR A 289 -5.11 -13.18 -2.43
N VAL A 290 -4.70 -14.25 -1.73
CA VAL A 290 -5.04 -15.63 -2.08
C VAL A 290 -6.54 -15.89 -1.94
N GLN A 291 -7.16 -15.44 -0.84
CA GLN A 291 -8.60 -15.59 -0.63
C GLN A 291 -9.41 -14.90 -1.74
N HIS A 292 -8.99 -13.70 -2.16
CA HIS A 292 -9.63 -13.01 -3.28
C HIS A 292 -9.46 -13.75 -4.60
N LEU A 293 -8.26 -14.30 -4.87
CA LEU A 293 -7.99 -15.07 -6.08
C LEU A 293 -8.87 -16.32 -6.16
N VAL A 294 -8.95 -17.10 -5.07
CA VAL A 294 -9.82 -18.30 -4.98
C VAL A 294 -11.29 -17.93 -5.19
N GLY A 295 -11.77 -16.90 -4.49
CA GLY A 295 -13.16 -16.45 -4.65
C GLY A 295 -13.51 -15.96 -6.06
N THR A 296 -12.52 -15.52 -6.85
CA THR A 296 -12.72 -15.15 -8.25
C THR A 296 -12.82 -16.38 -9.16
N VAL A 297 -11.98 -17.39 -8.92
CA VAL A 297 -12.00 -18.65 -9.68
C VAL A 297 -13.34 -19.39 -9.47
N ASP A 298 -13.81 -19.46 -8.23
CA ASP A 298 -15.08 -20.13 -7.90
C ASP A 298 -16.27 -19.44 -8.57
N LYS A 299 -16.32 -18.11 -8.58
CA LYS A 299 -17.35 -17.33 -9.29
C LYS A 299 -17.33 -17.58 -10.80
N GLN A 300 -16.15 -17.68 -11.41
CA GLN A 300 -16.02 -17.96 -12.84
C GLN A 300 -16.46 -19.38 -13.20
N GLN A 301 -16.16 -20.37 -12.36
CA GLN A 301 -16.61 -21.75 -12.55
C GLN A 301 -18.13 -21.88 -12.37
N GLY A 302 -18.71 -21.22 -11.35
CA GLY A 302 -20.15 -21.18 -11.14
C GLY A 302 -20.90 -20.52 -12.30
N ALA A 303 -20.40 -19.39 -12.83
CA ALA A 303 -21.00 -18.72 -13.98
C ALA A 303 -20.97 -19.57 -15.26
N ARG A 304 -19.87 -20.31 -15.49
CA ARG A 304 -19.76 -21.26 -16.61
C ARG A 304 -20.71 -22.46 -16.47
N ALA A 305 -20.88 -22.99 -15.26
CA ALA A 305 -21.82 -24.07 -15.02
C ALA A 305 -23.28 -23.64 -15.26
N GLN A 306 -23.64 -22.40 -14.91
CA GLN A 306 -24.97 -21.84 -15.16
C GLN A 306 -25.26 -21.55 -16.64
N THR A 307 -24.24 -21.13 -17.41
CA THR A 307 -24.39 -20.93 -18.87
C THR A 307 -24.49 -22.23 -19.65
N LEU A 308 -23.94 -23.33 -19.13
CA LEU A 308 -24.11 -24.67 -19.70
C LEU A 308 -25.42 -25.35 -19.29
N ALA A 309 -26.07 -24.88 -18.20
CA ALA A 309 -27.31 -25.44 -17.67
C ALA A 309 -28.59 -24.78 -18.22
N ASN A 310 -28.49 -23.64 -18.88
CA ASN A 310 -29.60 -22.98 -19.58
C ASN A 310 -29.23 -22.77 -21.06
N PRO A 311 -29.60 -23.73 -21.95
CA PRO A 311 -29.43 -23.57 -23.39
C PRO A 311 -30.37 -22.50 -23.97
#